data_AF-A0A9D8SJW9-F1
#
_entry.id   AF-A0A9D8SJW9-F1
#
_cell.length_a   1.000
_cell.length_b   1.000
_cell.length_c   1.000
_cell.angle_alpha   90.00
_cell.angle_beta   90.00
_cell.angle_gamma   90.00
#
_symmetry.space_group_name_H-M   'P 1'
#
loop_
_entity.id
_entity.type
_entity.pdbx_description
1 polymer ?
#
loop_
_entity_poly.entity_id
_entity_poly.type
_entity_poly.pdbx_seq_one_letter_code
_entity_poly.pdbx_strand_id
1 'polypeptide(L)'
;MIKNWFGNVFSTLCLTAVFVSFAPFCLGGDTDAAASDAEKTYLLRYTWTKGSVLNWEVTHSNRTVTKVGTQTENVDTYTHSMKSWAVESVDENGTGTIVNQVPWVDMRERREDGTTRTFDSRKEMVPEEGFDTVPETLGRDLSRVEISARGEQLSRKDYRASTIVQQANQAYVCILFPEEAIPVGHSWTHQYPVYVQNKVGDLKRVEMIQRFTLESVSNGIARIGYSTKILSPLQDMSIRAQLLDRLYEGIFLFDVERGRAIMLTERVDQSVMGFRGEISSLKVSIDFIERLILQ
;
A
#
# COMPACT_ATOMS: atom_id res chain seq x y z
N MET A 1 -6.61 15.68 28.56
CA MET A 1 -5.73 15.93 27.39
C MET A 1 -5.09 14.67 26.78
N ILE A 2 -5.60 13.46 27.04
CA ILE A 2 -5.09 12.22 26.41
C ILE A 2 -5.82 11.90 25.08
N LYS A 3 -7.14 12.17 25.00
CA LYS A 3 -8.02 11.79 23.88
C LYS A 3 -7.65 12.36 22.49
N ASN A 4 -7.03 13.53 22.40
CA ASN A 4 -6.98 14.29 21.14
C ASN A 4 -5.84 13.91 20.18
N TRP A 5 -4.94 12.99 20.55
CA TRP A 5 -3.94 12.45 19.61
C TRP A 5 -4.39 11.14 18.98
N PHE A 6 -5.02 10.26 19.76
CA PHE A 6 -5.53 8.97 19.28
C PHE A 6 -6.55 9.13 18.15
N GLY A 7 -7.46 10.11 18.24
CA GLY A 7 -8.41 10.40 17.15
C GLY A 7 -7.78 10.86 15.83
N ASN A 8 -6.58 11.44 15.85
CA ASN A 8 -5.94 11.98 14.64
C ASN A 8 -4.98 11.02 13.94
N VAL A 9 -4.51 9.95 14.60
CA VAL A 9 -3.80 8.86 13.92
C VAL A 9 -4.77 8.06 13.03
N PHE A 10 -6.04 7.95 13.42
CA PHE A 10 -7.11 7.34 12.62
C PHE A 10 -7.51 8.17 11.38
N SER A 11 -7.24 9.47 11.35
CA SER A 11 -7.74 10.37 10.30
C SER A 11 -6.96 10.32 8.95
N THR A 12 -5.94 9.48 8.81
CA THR A 12 -5.12 9.37 7.57
C THR A 12 -5.02 7.95 7.01
N LEU A 13 -5.53 6.93 7.71
CA LEU A 13 -5.54 5.53 7.24
C LEU A 13 -6.97 4.96 7.18
N CYS A 14 -7.74 5.44 6.21
CA CYS A 14 -9.00 4.82 5.79
C CYS A 14 -9.19 4.97 4.27
N LEU A 15 -8.24 4.44 3.50
CA LEU A 15 -8.39 4.17 2.06
C LEU A 15 -7.34 3.18 1.47
N THR A 16 -6.92 2.20 2.28
CA THR A 16 -6.12 1.01 1.90
C THR A 16 -6.61 -0.18 2.74
N ALA A 17 -7.24 -1.21 2.15
CA ALA A 17 -8.25 -2.04 2.85
C ALA A 17 -8.30 -3.53 2.42
N VAL A 18 -8.47 -4.63 3.20
CA VAL A 18 -7.65 -5.24 4.31
C VAL A 18 -7.86 -6.82 4.42
N PHE A 19 -7.09 -7.60 5.23
CA PHE A 19 -6.57 -8.97 4.93
C PHE A 19 -7.32 -10.23 5.46
N VAL A 20 -7.95 -11.04 4.59
CA VAL A 20 -8.25 -12.47 4.92
C VAL A 20 -7.17 -13.44 4.44
N SER A 21 -6.94 -14.51 5.20
CA SER A 21 -5.89 -15.53 4.95
C SER A 21 -6.47 -16.87 4.50
N PHE A 22 -5.68 -17.70 3.80
CA PHE A 22 -5.78 -19.16 3.90
C PHE A 22 -4.41 -19.88 3.72
N ALA A 23 -4.40 -21.18 4.00
CA ALA A 23 -3.28 -22.02 4.42
C ALA A 23 -2.12 -22.24 3.42
N PRO A 24 -0.91 -22.63 3.90
CA PRO A 24 0.23 -22.97 3.04
C PRO A 24 0.01 -24.30 2.30
N PHE A 25 0.21 -24.29 0.99
CA PHE A 25 0.21 -25.50 0.17
C PHE A 25 1.64 -26.00 -0.04
N CYS A 26 1.99 -27.14 0.55
CA CYS A 26 3.31 -27.75 0.40
C CYS A 26 3.32 -28.73 -0.79
N LEU A 27 4.01 -28.34 -1.86
CA LEU A 27 4.60 -29.21 -2.88
C LEU A 27 5.97 -28.59 -3.27
N GLY A 28 7.06 -29.31 -3.52
CA GLY A 28 7.25 -30.77 -3.56
C GLY A 28 7.82 -31.23 -4.91
N GLY A 29 9.14 -31.11 -5.09
CA GLY A 29 9.84 -31.44 -6.34
C GLY A 29 9.68 -30.37 -7.45
N ASP A 30 10.61 -30.15 -8.38
CA ASP A 30 11.93 -30.77 -8.56
C ASP A 30 12.97 -29.74 -9.03
N THR A 31 14.24 -30.03 -8.76
CA THR A 31 15.37 -29.14 -9.04
C THR A 31 16.06 -29.53 -10.35
N ASP A 32 15.54 -29.10 -11.51
CA ASP A 32 16.38 -28.95 -12.71
C ASP A 32 15.76 -28.08 -13.84
N ALA A 33 16.19 -26.81 -13.92
CA ALA A 33 16.03 -25.93 -15.10
C ALA A 33 16.84 -24.61 -14.96
N ALA A 34 17.97 -24.62 -14.26
CA ALA A 34 18.71 -23.40 -13.88
C ALA A 34 19.90 -23.08 -14.80
N ALA A 35 19.73 -23.18 -16.13
CA ALA A 35 20.84 -23.01 -17.09
C ALA A 35 20.41 -22.51 -18.50
N SER A 36 19.64 -21.44 -18.62
CA SER A 36 19.53 -20.69 -19.90
C SER A 36 19.08 -19.22 -19.83
N ASP A 37 18.50 -18.73 -18.72
CA ASP A 37 17.75 -17.45 -18.72
C ASP A 37 18.59 -16.19 -18.38
N ALA A 38 19.92 -16.32 -18.28
CA ALA A 38 20.81 -15.25 -17.82
C ALA A 38 21.05 -14.10 -18.84
N GLU A 39 20.81 -14.34 -20.14
CA GLU A 39 20.95 -13.31 -21.19
C GLU A 39 19.63 -12.62 -21.55
N LYS A 40 18.49 -13.16 -21.12
CA LYS A 40 17.18 -12.67 -21.55
C LYS A 40 16.77 -11.42 -20.78
N THR A 41 16.51 -10.34 -21.50
CA THR A 41 16.00 -9.08 -20.95
C THR A 41 14.50 -8.96 -21.16
N TYR A 42 13.85 -8.23 -20.25
CA TYR A 42 12.41 -8.09 -20.17
C TYR A 42 12.04 -6.59 -20.08
N LEU A 43 11.24 -6.12 -21.05
CA LEU A 43 10.69 -4.77 -21.03
C LEU A 43 9.35 -4.77 -20.29
N LEU A 44 9.30 -4.13 -19.12
CA LEU A 44 8.11 -4.09 -18.28
C LEU A 44 7.30 -2.83 -18.56
N ARG A 45 6.05 -2.97 -19.03
CA ARG A 45 5.16 -1.85 -19.38
C ARG A 45 3.71 -2.16 -19.06
N TYR A 46 3.02 -1.20 -18.43
CA TYR A 46 1.57 -1.26 -18.27
C TYR A 46 0.89 -1.06 -19.63
N THR A 47 -0.11 -1.88 -19.91
CA THR A 47 -0.98 -1.78 -21.10
C THR A 47 -2.40 -1.55 -20.63
N TRP A 48 -2.92 -0.35 -20.88
CA TRP A 48 -4.26 0.05 -20.49
C TRP A 48 -5.26 -0.21 -21.63
N THR A 49 -6.48 -0.61 -21.31
CA THR A 49 -7.56 -0.79 -22.28
C THR A 49 -8.72 0.14 -21.92
N LYS A 50 -9.04 1.10 -22.79
CA LYS A 50 -10.16 2.04 -22.57
C LYS A 50 -11.47 1.29 -22.34
N GLY A 51 -12.23 1.70 -21.32
CA GLY A 51 -13.49 1.08 -20.92
C GLY A 51 -13.35 -0.21 -20.11
N SER A 52 -12.13 -0.72 -19.90
CA SER A 52 -11.91 -1.83 -18.97
C SER A 52 -12.05 -1.38 -17.52
N VAL A 53 -12.41 -2.33 -16.65
CA VAL A 53 -12.47 -2.15 -15.20
C VAL A 53 -11.62 -3.24 -14.54
N LEU A 54 -10.55 -2.83 -13.85
CA LEU A 54 -9.68 -3.72 -13.10
C LEU A 54 -10.20 -3.79 -11.66
N ASN A 55 -10.75 -4.94 -11.29
CA ASN A 55 -11.25 -5.20 -9.94
C ASN A 55 -10.22 -5.97 -9.13
N TRP A 56 -9.98 -5.51 -7.91
CA TRP A 56 -8.93 -6.00 -7.04
C TRP A 56 -9.51 -6.37 -5.68
N GLU A 57 -9.28 -7.61 -5.26
CA GLU A 57 -9.51 -8.00 -3.87
C GLU A 57 -8.31 -7.52 -3.05
N VAL A 58 -8.54 -6.63 -2.08
CA VAL A 58 -7.48 -5.95 -1.33
C VAL A 58 -7.54 -6.32 0.14
N THR A 59 -6.33 -6.43 0.70
CA THR A 59 -5.95 -7.28 1.82
C THR A 59 -4.75 -6.58 2.54
N HIS A 60 -4.77 -6.34 3.88
CA HIS A 60 -3.99 -5.31 4.67
C HIS A 60 -4.19 -5.35 6.24
N SER A 61 -3.91 -6.44 6.95
CA SER A 61 -4.10 -6.53 8.41
C SER A 61 -3.01 -5.77 9.16
N ASN A 62 -3.37 -5.05 10.23
CA ASN A 62 -2.43 -4.26 11.04
C ASN A 62 -2.60 -4.58 12.53
N ARG A 63 -1.47 -4.72 13.23
CA ARG A 63 -1.35 -4.72 14.69
C ARG A 63 -0.46 -3.57 15.12
N THR A 64 -1.00 -2.67 15.94
CA THR A 64 -0.25 -1.59 16.57
C THR A 64 -0.19 -1.81 18.07
N VAL A 65 1.03 -1.78 18.62
CA VAL A 65 1.32 -1.87 20.06
C VAL A 65 1.98 -0.58 20.48
N THR A 66 1.28 0.23 21.28
CA THR A 66 1.80 1.48 21.84
C THR A 66 2.06 1.31 23.32
N LYS A 67 3.23 1.76 23.79
CA LYS A 67 3.55 1.85 25.22
C LYS A 67 4.01 3.25 25.58
N VAL A 68 3.47 3.81 26.65
CA VAL A 68 3.90 5.09 27.24
C VAL A 68 3.95 4.94 28.76
N GLY A 69 5.15 4.81 29.31
CA GLY A 69 5.37 4.51 30.72
C GLY A 69 4.82 3.13 31.09
N THR A 70 3.86 3.12 32.02
CA THR A 70 3.16 1.90 32.46
C THR A 70 1.92 1.55 31.63
N GLN A 71 1.45 2.46 30.77
CA GLN A 71 0.29 2.22 29.92
C GLN A 71 0.72 1.52 28.63
N THR A 72 0.02 0.44 28.29
CA THR A 72 0.07 -0.23 26.99
C THR A 72 -1.31 -0.07 26.35
N GLU A 73 -1.33 0.04 25.02
CA GLU A 73 -2.54 -0.06 24.21
C GLU A 73 -2.22 -0.92 22.98
N ASN A 74 -2.93 -2.03 22.85
CA ASN A 74 -2.92 -2.88 21.66
C ASN A 74 -4.18 -2.65 20.83
N VAL A 75 -4.00 -2.40 19.53
CA VAL A 75 -5.08 -2.32 18.54
C VAL A 75 -4.77 -3.25 17.37
N ASP A 76 -5.65 -4.21 17.14
CA ASP A 76 -5.67 -5.04 15.93
C ASP A 76 -6.75 -4.50 14.99
N THR A 77 -6.40 -4.20 13.74
CA THR A 77 -7.38 -3.87 12.70
C THR A 77 -7.35 -4.87 11.56
N TYR A 78 -8.56 -5.28 11.21
CA TYR A 78 -8.94 -6.02 10.04
C TYR A 78 -9.98 -5.18 9.28
N THR A 79 -10.18 -5.49 8.02
CA THR A 79 -11.02 -4.89 7.00
C THR A 79 -10.95 -5.85 5.79
N HIS A 80 -11.74 -5.72 4.72
CA HIS A 80 -11.66 -6.53 3.50
C HIS A 80 -12.38 -5.77 2.41
N SER A 81 -11.79 -5.57 1.24
CA SER A 81 -12.39 -4.66 0.26
C SER A 81 -12.20 -5.07 -1.18
N MET A 82 -13.06 -4.47 -2.01
CA MET A 82 -12.82 -4.33 -3.44
C MET A 82 -12.22 -2.95 -3.72
N LYS A 83 -11.15 -2.91 -4.51
CA LYS A 83 -10.69 -1.70 -5.19
C LYS A 83 -10.97 -1.85 -6.68
N SER A 84 -11.62 -0.86 -7.29
CA SER A 84 -11.99 -0.86 -8.70
C SER A 84 -11.30 0.31 -9.41
N TRP A 85 -10.62 0.02 -10.52
CA TRP A 85 -10.03 1.01 -11.42
C TRP A 85 -10.69 0.95 -12.79
N ALA A 86 -11.52 1.93 -13.10
CA ALA A 86 -12.08 2.12 -14.44
C ALA A 86 -11.12 2.91 -15.32
N VAL A 87 -10.79 2.41 -16.51
CA VAL A 87 -9.93 3.10 -17.48
C VAL A 87 -10.78 4.00 -18.38
N GLU A 88 -10.79 5.31 -18.13
CA GLU A 88 -11.58 6.28 -18.90
C GLU A 88 -11.03 6.50 -20.31
N SER A 89 -9.70 6.59 -20.42
CA SER A 89 -8.98 6.91 -21.67
C SER A 89 -7.58 6.32 -21.67
N VAL A 90 -7.04 6.15 -22.88
CA VAL A 90 -5.63 5.83 -23.13
C VAL A 90 -5.18 6.78 -24.23
N ASP A 91 -4.03 7.45 -24.07
CA ASP A 91 -3.47 8.34 -25.08
C ASP A 91 -2.58 7.61 -26.11
N GLU A 92 -2.04 8.35 -27.08
CA GLU A 92 -1.17 7.80 -28.13
C GLU A 92 0.18 7.27 -27.61
N ASN A 93 0.59 7.67 -26.40
CA ASN A 93 1.81 7.21 -25.73
C ASN A 93 1.58 5.99 -24.82
N GLY A 94 0.33 5.51 -24.71
CA GLY A 94 -0.05 4.45 -23.77
C GLY A 94 -0.24 4.93 -22.33
N THR A 95 -0.39 6.23 -22.09
CA THR A 95 -0.79 6.77 -20.79
C THR A 95 -2.26 6.44 -20.53
N GLY A 96 -2.55 5.73 -19.44
CA GLY A 96 -3.91 5.45 -18.99
C GLY A 96 -4.42 6.54 -18.06
N THR A 97 -5.64 7.04 -18.31
CA THR A 97 -6.40 7.81 -17.32
C THR A 97 -7.35 6.86 -16.61
N ILE A 98 -7.20 6.71 -15.30
CA ILE A 98 -8.00 5.81 -14.48
C ILE A 98 -8.75 6.54 -13.38
N VAL A 99 -9.90 5.99 -12.99
CA VAL A 99 -10.70 6.43 -11.84
C VAL A 99 -10.81 5.32 -10.82
N ASN A 100 -10.50 5.65 -9.56
CA ASN A 100 -10.50 4.74 -8.44
C ASN A 100 -11.80 4.80 -7.65
N GLN A 101 -12.38 3.64 -7.35
CA GLN A 101 -13.57 3.45 -6.52
C GLN A 101 -13.35 2.30 -5.53
N VAL A 102 -14.06 2.34 -4.40
CA VAL A 102 -14.18 1.20 -3.46
C VAL A 102 -15.63 0.71 -3.48
N PRO A 103 -15.96 -0.38 -4.19
CA PRO A 103 -17.35 -0.89 -4.25
C PRO A 103 -17.90 -1.42 -2.91
N TRP A 104 -17.09 -2.07 -2.08
CA TRP A 104 -17.51 -2.62 -0.80
C TRP A 104 -16.35 -2.82 0.18
N VAL A 105 -16.68 -2.93 1.46
CA VAL A 105 -15.76 -3.14 2.59
C VAL A 105 -16.39 -3.96 3.75
N ASP A 106 -15.61 -4.82 4.45
CA ASP A 106 -15.91 -5.55 5.71
C ASP A 106 -14.81 -5.31 6.76
N MET A 107 -15.01 -4.29 7.60
CA MET A 107 -14.14 -3.75 8.66
C MET A 107 -14.31 -4.43 10.01
N ARG A 108 -13.20 -4.64 10.74
CA ARG A 108 -13.19 -5.18 12.11
C ARG A 108 -12.04 -4.59 12.94
N GLU A 109 -12.32 -4.08 14.11
CA GLU A 109 -11.32 -3.58 15.06
C GLU A 109 -11.40 -4.38 16.36
N ARG A 110 -10.25 -4.63 17.01
CA ARG A 110 -10.17 -5.18 18.36
C ARG A 110 -9.16 -4.40 19.20
N ARG A 111 -9.57 -3.96 20.39
CA ARG A 111 -8.71 -3.33 21.40
C ARG A 111 -8.31 -4.32 22.50
N GLU A 112 -7.31 -3.93 23.27
CA GLU A 112 -6.77 -4.69 24.41
C GLU A 112 -7.78 -5.00 25.52
N ASP A 113 -8.78 -4.14 25.71
CA ASP A 113 -9.87 -4.32 26.68
C ASP A 113 -10.94 -5.35 26.23
N GLY A 114 -10.76 -5.95 25.05
CA GLY A 114 -11.70 -6.89 24.44
C GLY A 114 -12.83 -6.21 23.66
N THR A 115 -12.88 -4.87 23.62
CA THR A 115 -13.81 -4.14 22.75
C THR A 115 -13.55 -4.52 21.31
N THR A 116 -14.59 -4.96 20.61
CA THR A 116 -14.58 -5.22 19.17
C THR A 116 -15.59 -4.32 18.48
N ARG A 117 -15.28 -3.92 17.24
CA ARG A 117 -16.18 -3.17 16.37
C ARG A 117 -16.19 -3.77 14.99
N THR A 118 -17.32 -3.74 14.29
CA THR A 118 -17.43 -4.30 12.93
C THR A 118 -18.24 -3.42 11.98
N PHE A 119 -18.00 -3.54 10.67
CA PHE A 119 -18.80 -2.89 9.64
C PHE A 119 -18.68 -3.62 8.30
N ASP A 120 -19.73 -4.29 7.84
CA ASP A 120 -19.78 -4.94 6.51
C ASP A 120 -20.83 -4.26 5.64
N SER A 121 -20.36 -3.38 4.75
CA SER A 121 -21.19 -2.60 3.82
C SER A 121 -22.06 -3.43 2.86
N ARG A 122 -21.80 -4.74 2.73
CA ARG A 122 -22.63 -5.66 1.94
C ARG A 122 -23.84 -6.16 2.73
N LYS A 123 -23.87 -5.93 4.05
CA LYS A 123 -24.95 -6.32 4.97
C LYS A 123 -25.72 -5.10 5.48
N GLU A 124 -25.01 -4.07 5.94
CA GLU A 124 -25.59 -2.86 6.49
C GLU A 124 -24.73 -1.63 6.17
N MET A 125 -25.38 -0.52 5.84
CA MET A 125 -24.73 0.75 5.50
C MET A 125 -24.71 1.77 6.65
N VAL A 126 -25.23 1.39 7.82
CA VAL A 126 -25.13 2.15 9.06
C VAL A 126 -23.91 1.64 9.84
N PRO A 127 -22.83 2.43 9.96
CA PRO A 127 -21.63 2.01 10.66
C PRO A 127 -21.78 2.08 12.19
N GLU A 128 -21.02 1.24 12.90
CA GLU A 128 -20.70 1.46 14.31
C GLU A 128 -19.81 2.72 14.48
N GLU A 129 -19.86 3.35 15.68
CA GLU A 129 -19.02 4.52 16.01
C GLU A 129 -17.53 4.22 15.72
N GLY A 130 -16.89 5.06 14.91
CA GLY A 130 -15.52 4.89 14.44
C GLY A 130 -15.41 4.51 12.96
N PHE A 131 -16.48 4.07 12.31
CA PHE A 131 -16.54 3.84 10.85
C PHE A 131 -17.43 4.87 10.12
N ASP A 132 -17.83 5.95 10.79
CA ASP A 132 -18.85 6.92 10.35
C ASP A 132 -18.61 7.53 8.96
N THR A 133 -17.35 7.73 8.57
CA THR A 133 -16.97 8.37 7.30
C THR A 133 -16.80 7.39 6.13
N VAL A 134 -16.92 6.09 6.39
CA VAL A 134 -16.69 5.01 5.42
C VAL A 134 -17.83 4.88 4.40
N PRO A 135 -19.13 4.86 4.78
CA PRO A 135 -20.23 4.79 3.80
C PRO A 135 -20.18 5.88 2.73
N GLU A 136 -19.67 7.06 3.09
CA GLU A 136 -19.48 8.19 2.17
C GLU A 136 -18.35 8.01 1.14
N THR A 137 -17.58 6.93 1.18
CA THR A 137 -16.58 6.54 0.16
C THR A 137 -17.14 5.58 -0.88
N LEU A 138 -18.13 4.76 -0.49
CA LEU A 138 -18.45 3.53 -1.20
C LEU A 138 -19.17 3.81 -2.52
N GLY A 139 -18.71 3.15 -3.58
CA GLY A 139 -19.22 3.32 -4.94
C GLY A 139 -19.05 4.73 -5.55
N ARG A 140 -18.26 5.61 -4.91
CA ARG A 140 -17.95 6.95 -5.44
C ARG A 140 -16.56 6.97 -6.08
N ASP A 141 -16.37 7.92 -6.98
CA ASP A 141 -15.04 8.26 -7.50
C ASP A 141 -14.22 8.91 -6.39
N LEU A 142 -13.04 8.35 -6.12
CA LEU A 142 -12.16 8.76 -5.02
C LEU A 142 -10.99 9.57 -5.54
N SER A 143 -10.38 9.12 -6.64
CA SER A 143 -9.32 9.81 -7.34
C SER A 143 -9.33 9.50 -8.83
N ARG A 144 -8.96 10.49 -9.64
CA ARG A 144 -8.63 10.37 -11.06
C ARG A 144 -7.11 10.50 -11.21
N VAL A 145 -6.48 9.59 -11.94
CA VAL A 145 -5.01 9.48 -12.01
C VAL A 145 -4.59 9.23 -13.46
N GLU A 146 -3.55 9.91 -13.92
CA GLU A 146 -2.91 9.66 -15.21
C GLU A 146 -1.59 8.92 -14.99
N ILE A 147 -1.44 7.75 -15.63
CA ILE A 147 -0.34 6.83 -15.39
C ILE A 147 0.30 6.43 -16.71
N SER A 148 1.59 6.71 -16.89
CA SER A 148 2.32 6.34 -18.10
C SER A 148 2.44 4.82 -18.26
N ALA A 149 2.82 4.35 -19.45
CA ALA A 149 3.12 2.93 -19.68
C ALA A 149 4.27 2.40 -18.77
N ARG A 150 5.07 3.26 -18.12
CA ARG A 150 6.08 2.86 -17.13
C ARG A 150 5.54 2.75 -15.70
N GLY A 151 4.29 3.15 -15.43
CA GLY A 151 3.74 3.24 -14.08
C GLY A 151 4.01 4.58 -13.38
N GLU A 152 4.53 5.57 -14.09
CA GLU A 152 4.75 6.92 -13.54
C GLU A 152 3.41 7.65 -13.41
N GLN A 153 3.10 8.15 -12.21
CA GLN A 153 1.92 8.97 -11.97
C GLN A 153 2.19 10.40 -12.44
N LEU A 154 1.69 10.75 -13.63
CA LEU A 154 1.87 12.06 -14.27
C LEU A 154 0.99 13.13 -13.64
N SER A 155 -0.24 12.77 -13.26
CA SER A 155 -1.17 13.65 -12.55
C SER A 155 -2.09 12.87 -11.63
N ARG A 156 -2.61 13.55 -10.61
CA ARG A 156 -3.62 13.01 -9.70
C ARG A 156 -4.56 14.11 -9.22
N LYS A 157 -5.85 13.80 -9.20
CA LYS A 157 -6.93 14.62 -8.65
C LYS A 157 -7.79 13.76 -7.74
N ASP A 158 -7.79 14.04 -6.46
CA ASP A 158 -8.71 13.40 -5.51
C ASP A 158 -10.03 14.18 -5.42
N TYR A 159 -11.12 13.44 -5.29
CA TYR A 159 -12.46 14.00 -5.16
C TYR A 159 -12.88 14.20 -3.69
N ARG A 160 -12.12 13.63 -2.75
CA ARG A 160 -12.23 13.94 -1.31
C ARG A 160 -11.28 15.07 -0.90
N ALA A 161 -11.82 15.99 -0.11
CA ALA A 161 -11.02 16.97 0.61
C ALA A 161 -9.97 16.25 1.47
N SER A 162 -8.72 16.66 1.31
CA SER A 162 -7.54 16.08 1.93
C SER A 162 -6.57 17.21 2.28
N THR A 163 -5.80 17.05 3.34
CA THR A 163 -4.79 18.06 3.70
C THR A 163 -3.65 18.06 2.70
N ILE A 164 -2.90 19.16 2.60
CA ILE A 164 -1.70 19.26 1.75
C ILE A 164 -0.69 18.13 2.08
N VAL A 165 -0.59 17.75 3.35
CA VAL A 165 0.27 16.64 3.80
C VAL A 165 -0.25 15.28 3.30
N GLN A 166 -1.57 15.06 3.36
CA GLN A 166 -2.18 13.85 2.83
C GLN A 166 -2.02 13.75 1.30
N GLN A 167 -2.17 14.85 0.58
CA GLN A 167 -1.97 14.92 -0.88
C GLN A 167 -0.51 14.65 -1.27
N ALA A 168 0.45 15.28 -0.58
CA ALA A 168 1.87 15.11 -0.84
C ALA A 168 2.42 13.71 -0.50
N ASN A 169 1.67 12.92 0.29
CA ASN A 169 2.06 11.58 0.76
C ASN A 169 1.27 10.44 0.11
N GLN A 170 0.56 10.69 -0.98
CA GLN A 170 -0.25 9.67 -1.63
C GLN A 170 0.63 8.57 -2.20
N ALA A 171 0.28 7.31 -1.90
CA ALA A 171 0.93 6.16 -2.49
C ALA A 171 0.78 6.18 -4.01
N TYR A 172 1.87 5.87 -4.70
CA TYR A 172 1.82 5.58 -6.13
C TYR A 172 0.92 4.38 -6.37
N VAL A 173 0.10 4.51 -7.41
CA VAL A 173 -0.88 3.49 -7.83
C VAL A 173 -0.18 2.27 -8.45
N CYS A 174 0.98 2.48 -9.06
CA CYS A 174 1.74 1.47 -9.82
C CYS A 174 3.22 1.53 -9.42
N ILE A 175 3.93 0.41 -9.60
CA ILE A 175 5.39 0.39 -9.55
C ILE A 175 5.94 1.10 -10.79
N LEU A 176 6.87 2.03 -10.60
CA LEU A 176 7.63 2.65 -11.69
C LEU A 176 8.68 1.69 -12.23
N PHE A 177 8.57 1.33 -13.51
CA PHE A 177 9.53 0.46 -14.21
C PHE A 177 10.71 1.24 -14.84
N PRO A 178 11.86 0.58 -15.04
CA PRO A 178 12.98 1.11 -15.81
C PRO A 178 12.59 1.46 -17.24
N GLU A 179 13.38 2.34 -17.85
CA GLU A 179 13.19 2.73 -19.25
C GLU A 179 13.63 1.62 -20.21
N GLU A 180 14.71 0.92 -19.88
CA GLU A 180 15.29 -0.14 -20.70
C GLU A 180 14.74 -1.53 -20.32
N ALA A 181 14.95 -2.51 -21.21
CA ALA A 181 14.66 -3.90 -20.90
C ALA A 181 15.72 -4.45 -19.93
N ILE A 182 15.28 -5.13 -18.86
CA ILE A 182 16.15 -5.55 -17.77
C ILE A 182 16.28 -7.08 -17.68
N PRO A 183 17.47 -7.64 -17.40
CA PRO A 183 17.63 -9.06 -17.14
C PRO A 183 17.12 -9.44 -15.73
N VAL A 184 16.87 -10.73 -15.52
CA VAL A 184 16.66 -11.27 -14.17
C VAL A 184 17.89 -10.98 -13.28
N GLY A 185 17.65 -10.65 -12.01
CA GLY A 185 18.65 -10.17 -11.05
C GLY A 185 18.89 -8.66 -11.08
N HIS A 186 18.45 -7.94 -12.12
CA HIS A 186 18.60 -6.48 -12.17
C HIS A 186 17.79 -5.79 -11.08
N SER A 187 18.36 -4.74 -10.48
CA SER A 187 17.71 -3.91 -9.46
C SER A 187 17.71 -2.45 -9.85
N TRP A 188 16.59 -1.76 -9.60
CA TRP A 188 16.44 -0.31 -9.78
C TRP A 188 15.88 0.34 -8.52
N THR A 189 15.90 1.66 -8.46
CA THR A 189 15.41 2.43 -7.32
C THR A 189 14.53 3.58 -7.75
N HIS A 190 13.62 4.00 -6.86
CA HIS A 190 12.84 5.22 -6.98
C HIS A 190 12.97 6.00 -5.66
N GLN A 191 13.39 7.26 -5.73
CA GLN A 191 13.42 8.16 -4.57
C GLN A 191 12.21 9.08 -4.62
N TYR A 192 11.56 9.28 -3.48
CA TYR A 192 10.39 10.13 -3.36
C TYR A 192 10.34 10.80 -1.98
N PRO A 193 9.86 12.05 -1.89
CA PRO A 193 9.69 12.72 -0.61
C PRO A 193 8.43 12.23 0.11
N VAL A 194 8.50 12.17 1.44
CA VAL A 194 7.34 12.08 2.33
C VAL A 194 7.39 13.24 3.31
N TYR A 195 6.26 13.89 3.52
CA TYR A 195 6.12 15.07 4.36
C TYR A 195 5.45 14.70 5.69
N VAL A 196 6.09 15.04 6.81
CA VAL A 196 5.65 14.68 8.17
C VAL A 196 5.66 15.92 9.06
N GLN A 197 4.83 15.94 10.10
CA GLN A 197 4.79 17.07 11.02
C GLN A 197 5.73 16.83 12.20
N ASN A 198 6.53 17.82 12.58
CA ASN A 198 7.28 17.78 13.83
C ASN A 198 6.37 18.09 15.03
N LYS A 199 6.92 18.02 16.25
CA LYS A 199 6.18 18.28 17.51
C LYS A 199 5.63 19.72 17.65
N VAL A 200 6.12 20.66 16.84
CA VAL A 200 5.73 22.08 16.83
C VAL A 200 4.68 22.36 15.73
N GLY A 201 4.46 21.40 14.82
CA GLY A 201 3.55 21.51 13.68
C GLY A 201 4.23 21.84 12.35
N ASP A 202 5.55 22.08 12.33
CA ASP A 202 6.27 22.37 11.08
C ASP A 202 6.29 21.14 10.18
N LEU A 203 6.14 21.38 8.88
CA LEU A 203 6.31 20.34 7.88
C LEU A 203 7.80 20.03 7.65
N LYS A 204 8.15 18.75 7.77
CA LYS A 204 9.48 18.21 7.47
C LYS A 204 9.38 17.29 6.26
N ARG A 205 10.24 17.51 5.27
CA ARG A 205 10.44 16.63 4.13
C ARG A 205 11.45 15.54 4.53
N VAL A 206 11.12 14.28 4.27
CA VAL A 206 11.96 13.10 4.50
C VAL A 206 12.09 12.34 3.19
N GLU A 207 13.32 12.12 2.72
CA GLU A 207 13.53 11.32 1.51
C GLU A 207 13.37 9.83 1.82
N MET A 208 12.51 9.19 1.05
CA MET A 208 12.31 7.74 1.04
C MET A 208 12.93 7.18 -0.24
N ILE A 209 13.36 5.92 -0.18
CA ILE A 209 13.85 5.17 -1.33
C ILE A 209 13.17 3.81 -1.39
N GLN A 210 12.55 3.52 -2.53
CA GLN A 210 12.14 2.17 -2.90
C GLN A 210 13.28 1.53 -3.69
N ARG A 211 13.60 0.27 -3.41
CA ARG A 211 14.44 -0.59 -4.24
C ARG A 211 13.59 -1.74 -4.75
N PHE A 212 13.68 -2.01 -6.03
CA PHE A 212 13.05 -3.12 -6.73
C PHE A 212 14.11 -4.06 -7.31
N THR A 213 13.78 -5.34 -7.46
CA THR A 213 14.61 -6.35 -8.11
C THR A 213 13.73 -7.27 -8.93
N LEU A 214 14.05 -7.47 -10.22
CA LEU A 214 13.39 -8.51 -11.03
C LEU A 214 14.00 -9.86 -10.63
N GLU A 215 13.30 -10.62 -9.79
CA GLU A 215 13.85 -11.84 -9.20
C GLU A 215 13.74 -13.07 -10.12
N SER A 216 12.66 -13.14 -10.92
CA SER A 216 12.46 -14.20 -11.90
C SER A 216 11.38 -13.80 -12.90
N VAL A 217 11.38 -14.43 -14.08
CA VAL A 217 10.22 -14.46 -14.97
C VAL A 217 9.89 -15.91 -15.31
N SER A 218 8.64 -16.33 -15.12
CA SER A 218 8.19 -17.69 -15.44
C SER A 218 6.78 -17.65 -16.01
N ASN A 219 6.54 -18.37 -17.11
CA ASN A 219 5.25 -18.43 -17.80
C ASN A 219 4.65 -17.03 -18.12
N GLY A 220 5.50 -16.08 -18.52
CA GLY A 220 5.10 -14.69 -18.79
C GLY A 220 4.88 -13.81 -17.54
N ILE A 221 5.01 -14.36 -16.33
CA ILE A 221 4.82 -13.64 -15.08
C ILE A 221 6.18 -13.23 -14.49
N ALA A 222 6.41 -11.93 -14.39
CA ALA A 222 7.56 -11.37 -13.68
C ALA A 222 7.27 -11.29 -12.18
N ARG A 223 8.21 -11.82 -11.37
CA ARG A 223 8.24 -11.70 -9.91
C ARG A 223 9.22 -10.61 -9.54
N ILE A 224 8.74 -9.56 -8.88
CA ILE A 224 9.53 -8.38 -8.53
C ILE A 224 9.53 -8.23 -7.02
N GLY A 225 10.68 -8.42 -6.37
CA GLY A 225 10.85 -8.08 -4.96
C GLY A 225 11.06 -6.58 -4.81
N TYR A 226 10.55 -5.99 -3.73
CA TYR A 226 10.81 -4.59 -3.42
C TYR A 226 10.87 -4.32 -1.92
N SER A 227 11.51 -3.20 -1.56
CA SER A 227 11.58 -2.70 -0.19
C SER A 227 11.66 -1.18 -0.15
N THR A 228 11.06 -0.57 0.87
CA THR A 228 11.05 0.87 1.10
C THR A 228 11.86 1.21 2.36
N LYS A 229 12.77 2.19 2.24
CA LYS A 229 13.66 2.62 3.32
C LYS A 229 13.70 4.15 3.42
N ILE A 230 14.01 4.64 4.61
CA ILE A 230 14.32 6.06 4.83
C ILE A 230 15.75 6.29 4.34
N LEU A 231 15.95 7.25 3.43
CA LEU A 231 17.24 7.47 2.79
C LEU A 231 18.24 8.19 3.72
N SER A 232 17.75 9.10 4.56
CA SER A 232 18.58 9.91 5.47
C SER A 232 18.37 9.51 6.94
N PRO A 233 19.43 9.50 7.79
CA PRO A 233 19.29 9.25 9.22
C PRO A 233 18.34 10.24 9.90
N LEU A 234 17.36 9.73 10.65
CA LEU A 234 16.44 10.54 11.45
C LEU A 234 16.90 10.62 12.89
N GLN A 235 17.07 11.84 13.41
CA GLN A 235 17.35 12.10 14.82
C GLN A 235 16.07 12.16 15.68
N ASP A 236 14.96 12.65 15.13
CA ASP A 236 13.69 12.74 15.86
C ASP A 236 12.89 11.43 15.72
N MET A 237 12.81 10.67 16.80
CA MET A 237 12.05 9.41 16.85
C MET A 237 10.53 9.61 16.68
N SER A 238 10.00 10.81 16.93
CA SER A 238 8.59 11.12 16.64
C SER A 238 8.29 11.29 15.15
N ILE A 239 9.30 11.68 14.36
CA ILE A 239 9.24 11.65 12.90
C ILE A 239 9.34 10.19 12.42
N ARG A 240 10.28 9.41 12.96
CA ARG A 240 10.40 7.98 12.61
C ARG A 240 9.12 7.18 12.90
N ALA A 241 8.44 7.48 14.00
CA ALA A 241 7.15 6.87 14.36
C ALA A 241 6.05 7.06 13.30
N GLN A 242 6.01 8.23 12.64
CA GLN A 242 5.05 8.56 11.59
C GLN A 242 5.34 7.88 10.24
N LEU A 243 6.44 7.13 10.14
CA LEU A 243 6.92 6.50 8.90
C LEU A 243 7.02 4.98 8.99
N LEU A 244 6.75 4.36 10.15
CA LEU A 244 6.88 2.90 10.30
C LEU A 244 5.94 2.15 9.35
N ASP A 245 4.72 2.66 9.17
CA ASP A 245 3.69 2.26 8.22
C ASP A 245 4.03 2.54 6.75
N ARG A 246 5.29 2.87 6.43
CA ARG A 246 5.80 3.07 5.06
C ARG A 246 7.05 2.24 4.77
N LEU A 247 7.57 1.49 5.76
CA LEU A 247 8.77 0.67 5.62
C LEU A 247 8.42 -0.75 5.16
N TYR A 248 7.67 -0.82 4.06
CA TYR A 248 7.21 -2.07 3.47
C TYR A 248 8.36 -2.82 2.80
N GLU A 249 8.37 -4.14 2.96
CA GLU A 249 9.04 -5.08 2.05
C GLU A 249 7.98 -6.00 1.43
N GLY A 250 8.19 -6.43 0.18
CA GLY A 250 7.09 -7.02 -0.56
C GLY A 250 7.44 -7.62 -1.91
N ILE A 251 6.42 -8.22 -2.51
CA ILE A 251 6.47 -8.94 -3.78
C ILE A 251 5.38 -8.40 -4.70
N PHE A 252 5.72 -8.14 -5.95
CA PHE A 252 4.79 -7.75 -6.99
C PHE A 252 4.87 -8.75 -8.15
N LEU A 253 3.73 -9.28 -8.56
CA LEU A 253 3.58 -10.18 -9.70
C LEU A 253 2.98 -9.42 -10.88
N PHE A 254 3.62 -9.50 -12.03
CA PHE A 254 3.27 -8.74 -13.22
C PHE A 254 3.13 -9.65 -14.45
N ASP A 255 1.99 -9.57 -15.13
CA ASP A 255 1.74 -10.16 -16.44
C ASP A 255 2.51 -9.34 -17.48
N VAL A 256 3.64 -9.88 -17.98
CA VAL A 256 4.51 -9.16 -18.92
C VAL A 256 3.84 -9.02 -20.29
N GLU A 257 3.05 -10.01 -20.72
CA GLU A 257 2.38 -10.01 -22.02
C GLU A 257 1.15 -9.09 -22.02
N ARG A 258 0.31 -9.17 -20.99
CA ARG A 258 -0.87 -8.28 -20.86
C ARG A 258 -0.55 -6.91 -20.28
N GLY A 259 0.70 -6.67 -19.88
CA GLY A 259 1.14 -5.42 -19.27
C GLY A 259 0.31 -5.02 -18.06
N ARG A 260 0.10 -5.92 -17.08
CA ARG A 260 -0.69 -5.59 -15.89
C ARG A 260 -0.18 -6.27 -14.63
N ALA A 261 -0.33 -5.56 -13.51
CA ALA A 261 -0.19 -6.17 -12.20
C ALA A 261 -1.20 -7.34 -12.04
N ILE A 262 -0.78 -8.41 -11.36
CA ILE A 262 -1.63 -9.53 -10.95
C ILE A 262 -1.80 -9.53 -9.43
N MET A 263 -0.70 -9.30 -8.71
CA MET A 263 -0.70 -9.36 -7.26
C MET A 263 0.38 -8.43 -6.68
N LEU A 264 0.08 -7.81 -5.56
CA LEU A 264 1.04 -7.12 -4.69
C LEU A 264 0.94 -7.77 -3.31
N THR A 265 2.06 -7.93 -2.62
CA THR A 265 2.12 -8.33 -1.21
C THR A 265 3.08 -7.41 -0.49
N GLU A 266 2.70 -6.81 0.62
CA GLU A 266 3.59 -5.98 1.45
C GLU A 266 3.61 -6.47 2.90
N ARG A 267 4.69 -6.21 3.61
CA ARG A 267 4.83 -6.51 5.04
C ARG A 267 5.60 -5.41 5.75
N VAL A 268 5.19 -5.11 6.98
CA VAL A 268 5.94 -4.30 7.94
C VAL A 268 6.08 -5.11 9.22
N ASP A 269 7.28 -5.19 9.79
CA ASP A 269 7.45 -5.51 11.21
C ASP A 269 8.51 -4.57 11.79
N GLN A 270 8.05 -3.44 12.33
CA GLN A 270 8.91 -2.31 12.69
C GLN A 270 8.61 -1.78 14.08
N SER A 271 9.62 -1.23 14.74
CA SER A 271 9.44 -0.57 16.03
C SER A 271 10.32 0.66 16.19
N VAL A 272 9.92 1.54 17.10
CA VAL A 272 10.68 2.73 17.51
C VAL A 272 10.54 2.95 19.01
N MET A 273 11.65 3.34 19.64
CA MET A 273 11.72 3.73 21.05
C MET A 273 11.82 5.25 21.17
N GLY A 274 11.40 5.82 22.29
CA GLY A 274 11.64 7.24 22.60
C GLY A 274 10.72 8.25 21.90
N PHE A 275 9.78 7.80 21.06
CA PHE A 275 8.98 8.68 20.19
C PHE A 275 8.12 9.71 20.95
N ARG A 276 7.68 9.38 22.16
CA ARG A 276 6.97 10.26 23.12
C ARG A 276 7.68 10.31 24.48
N GLY A 277 9.02 10.46 24.45
CA GLY A 277 9.87 10.48 25.65
C GLY A 277 10.48 9.11 25.94
N GLU A 278 11.50 9.06 26.80
CA GLU A 278 12.41 7.91 26.96
C GLU A 278 11.70 6.57 27.24
N ILE A 279 10.65 6.60 28.06
CA ILE A 279 9.85 5.42 28.46
C ILE A 279 8.69 5.11 27.50
N SER A 280 8.84 5.38 26.20
CA SER A 280 7.82 5.10 25.18
C SER A 280 8.31 4.19 24.06
N SER A 281 7.41 3.36 23.54
CA SER A 281 7.66 2.53 22.37
C SER A 281 6.42 2.40 21.49
N LEU A 282 6.64 2.26 20.18
CA LEU A 282 5.61 1.94 19.21
C LEU A 282 6.12 0.76 18.37
N LYS A 283 5.32 -0.30 18.25
CA LYS A 283 5.53 -1.39 17.29
C LYS A 283 4.34 -1.44 16.34
N VAL A 284 4.63 -1.58 15.05
CA VAL A 284 3.67 -1.72 13.96
C VAL A 284 4.02 -3.01 13.21
N SER A 285 3.04 -3.90 13.10
CA SER A 285 3.13 -5.11 12.27
C SER A 285 1.98 -5.09 11.26
N ILE A 286 2.31 -5.08 9.97
CA ILE A 286 1.35 -5.04 8.87
C ILE A 286 1.63 -6.21 7.93
N ASP A 287 0.59 -6.86 7.43
CA ASP A 287 0.63 -7.71 6.25
C ASP A 287 -0.41 -7.17 5.26
N PHE A 288 -0.04 -6.96 3.99
CA PHE A 288 -0.88 -6.48 2.89
C PHE A 288 -0.79 -7.46 1.70
N ILE A 289 -1.91 -7.72 1.04
CA ILE A 289 -2.02 -8.38 -0.27
C ILE A 289 -3.06 -7.64 -1.10
N GLU A 290 -2.82 -7.52 -2.39
CA GLU A 290 -3.81 -7.07 -3.35
C GLU A 290 -3.75 -8.05 -4.53
N ARG A 291 -4.90 -8.53 -5.00
CA ARG A 291 -4.98 -9.51 -6.10
C ARG A 291 -6.01 -9.11 -7.15
N LEU A 292 -5.61 -9.13 -8.41
CA LEU A 292 -6.47 -8.87 -9.54
C LEU A 292 -7.49 -10.00 -9.67
N ILE A 293 -8.77 -9.64 -9.71
CA ILE A 293 -9.85 -10.57 -10.02
C ILE A 293 -9.87 -10.72 -11.55
N LEU A 294 -9.38 -11.87 -12.00
CA LEU A 294 -9.41 -12.23 -13.42
C LEU A 294 -10.86 -12.52 -13.84
N GLN A 295 -11.27 -11.89 -14.94
CA GLN A 295 -12.53 -12.16 -15.67
C GLN A 295 -12.24 -13.12 -16.82
#